data_AF-A0A9W9ZIQ9-F1
#
_entry.id   AF-A0A9W9ZIQ9-F1
#
_cell.length_a   1.000
_cell.length_b   1.000
_cell.length_c   1.000
_cell.angle_alpha   90.00
_cell.angle_beta   90.00
_cell.angle_gamma   90.00
#
_symmetry.space_group_name_H-M   'P 1'
#
loop_
_entity.id
_entity.type
_entity.pdbx_description
1 polymer ?
#
loop_
_entity_poly.entity_id
_entity_poly.type
_entity_poly.pdbx_seq_one_letter_code
_entity_poly.pdbx_strand_id
1 'polypeptide(L)'
;VLDSGRLKEFDEPHLLLQNRLSYFSRLVEQTGSIAAAELAQTARQAYILRHRPHTHHLIPDSVRSHLSSYIPVSGFTDLQLVSNV
;
A
#
# COMPACT_ATOMS: atom_id res chain seq x y z
N VAL A 1 1.36 -10.45 -13.74
CA VAL A 1 0.60 -11.58 -14.32
C VAL A 1 1.16 -11.94 -15.67
N LEU A 2 1.48 -13.22 -15.86
CA LEU A 2 2.05 -13.75 -17.10
C LEU A 2 1.06 -14.71 -17.74
N ASP A 3 1.04 -14.74 -19.08
CA ASP A 3 0.32 -15.73 -19.86
C ASP A 3 1.18 -16.10 -21.07
N SER A 4 1.43 -17.40 -21.26
CA SER A 4 2.21 -17.92 -22.39
C SER A 4 3.57 -17.23 -22.54
N GLY A 5 4.24 -16.97 -21.40
CA GLY A 5 5.55 -16.30 -21.35
C GLY A 5 5.54 -14.79 -21.62
N ARG A 6 4.36 -14.16 -21.76
CA ARG A 6 4.22 -12.73 -22.01
C ARG A 6 3.61 -12.02 -20.79
N LEU A 7 4.10 -10.82 -20.50
CA LEU A 7 3.51 -9.94 -19.50
C LEU A 7 2.13 -9.47 -19.94
N LYS A 8 1.11 -9.71 -19.12
CA LYS A 8 -0.27 -9.24 -19.35
C LYS A 8 -0.61 -8.03 -18.50
N GLU A 9 -0.29 -8.10 -17.21
CA GLU A 9 -0.57 -7.04 -16.24
C GLU A 9 0.57 -6.95 -15.23
N PHE A 10 0.88 -5.73 -14.80
CA PHE A 10 1.91 -5.46 -13.79
C PHE A 10 1.41 -4.35 -12.85
N ASP A 11 1.03 -4.74 -11.63
CA ASP A 11 0.75 -3.85 -10.52
C ASP A 11 0.58 -4.67 -9.22
N GLU A 12 0.26 -4.01 -8.11
CA GLU A 12 -0.11 -4.65 -6.86
C GLU A 12 -1.43 -5.44 -7.00
N PRO A 13 -1.55 -6.64 -6.40
CA PRO A 13 -2.73 -7.50 -6.55
C PRO A 13 -4.05 -6.80 -6.20
N HIS A 14 -4.05 -5.96 -5.16
CA HIS A 14 -5.24 -5.20 -4.77
C HIS A 14 -5.72 -4.25 -5.87
N LEU A 15 -4.78 -3.57 -6.55
CA LEU A 15 -5.09 -2.63 -7.63
C LEU A 15 -5.61 -3.36 -8.87
N LEU A 16 -4.97 -4.47 -9.24
CA LEU A 16 -5.40 -5.30 -10.37
C LEU A 16 -6.82 -5.88 -10.19
N LEU A 17 -7.19 -6.19 -8.93
CA LEU A 17 -8.51 -6.72 -8.57
C LEU A 17 -9.64 -5.68 -8.57
N GLN A 18 -9.32 -4.38 -8.63
CA GLN A 18 -10.36 -3.34 -8.73
C GLN A 18 -11.07 -3.36 -10.09
N ASN A 19 -10.37 -3.80 -11.14
CA ASN A 19 -10.97 -4.01 -12.44
C ASN A 19 -11.49 -5.45 -12.56
N ARG A 20 -12.81 -5.64 -12.38
CA ARG A 20 -13.47 -6.95 -12.50
C ARG A 20 -13.27 -7.64 -13.85
N LEU A 21 -13.02 -6.87 -14.91
CA LEU A 21 -12.83 -7.42 -16.26
C LEU A 21 -11.37 -7.73 -16.58
N SER A 22 -10.42 -7.42 -15.69
CA SER A 22 -8.99 -7.68 -15.86
C SER A 22 -8.70 -9.18 -15.96
N TYR A 23 -7.57 -9.52 -16.58
CA TYR A 23 -7.08 -10.89 -16.69
C TYR A 23 -6.80 -11.46 -15.31
N PHE A 24 -6.19 -10.68 -14.40
CA PHE A 24 -5.95 -11.12 -13.03
C PHE A 24 -7.25 -11.43 -12.28
N SER A 25 -8.26 -10.55 -12.37
CA SER A 25 -9.55 -10.77 -11.72
C SER A 25 -10.22 -12.06 -12.18
N ARG A 26 -10.19 -12.35 -13.48
CA ARG A 26 -10.73 -13.60 -14.03
C ARG A 26 -9.99 -14.84 -13.53
N LEU A 27 -8.66 -14.78 -13.42
CA LEU A 27 -7.88 -15.89 -12.84
C LEU A 27 -8.28 -16.14 -11.38
N VAL A 28 -8.50 -15.07 -10.60
CA VAL A 28 -8.93 -15.19 -9.21
C VAL A 28 -10.36 -15.72 -9.13
N GLU A 29 -11.28 -15.29 -9.99
CA GLU A 29 -12.65 -15.83 -10.07
C GLU A 29 -12.67 -17.33 -10.38
N GLN A 30 -11.75 -17.81 -11.22
CA GLN A 30 -11.62 -19.24 -11.55
C GLN A 30 -11.24 -20.13 -10.36
N THR A 31 -10.76 -19.56 -9.25
CA THR A 31 -10.47 -20.30 -8.01
C THR A 31 -11.73 -20.70 -7.23
N GLY A 32 -12.91 -20.19 -7.64
CA GLY A 32 -14.18 -20.40 -6.95
C GLY A 32 -14.52 -19.27 -5.99
N SER A 33 -15.81 -19.08 -5.71
CA SER A 33 -16.34 -17.90 -5.00
C SER A 33 -15.72 -17.66 -3.62
N ILE A 34 -15.51 -18.73 -2.84
CA ILE A 34 -14.93 -18.66 -1.49
C ILE A 34 -13.47 -18.22 -1.58
N ALA A 35 -12.66 -18.96 -2.35
CA ALA A 35 -11.23 -18.67 -2.50
C ALA A 35 -10.99 -17.29 -3.13
N ALA A 36 -11.80 -16.89 -4.12
CA ALA A 36 -11.71 -15.58 -4.73
C ALA A 36 -11.95 -14.44 -3.72
N ALA A 37 -12.93 -14.60 -2.83
CA ALA A 37 -13.22 -13.62 -1.78
C ALA A 37 -12.07 -13.54 -0.76
N GLU A 38 -11.53 -14.69 -0.35
CA GLU A 38 -10.38 -14.75 0.56
C GLU A 38 -9.14 -14.08 -0.05
N LEU A 39 -8.81 -14.42 -1.29
CA LEU A 39 -7.68 -13.82 -2.02
C LEU A 39 -7.83 -12.30 -2.17
N ALA A 40 -9.03 -11.82 -2.50
CA ALA A 40 -9.29 -10.39 -2.61
C ALA A 40 -9.14 -9.67 -1.27
N GLN A 41 -9.60 -10.29 -0.18
CA GLN A 41 -9.46 -9.75 1.16
C GLN A 41 -8.00 -9.72 1.62
N THR A 42 -7.24 -10.80 1.40
CA THR A 42 -5.81 -10.86 1.71
C THR A 42 -5.02 -9.82 0.92
N ALA A 43 -5.29 -9.67 -0.38
CA ALA A 43 -4.67 -8.65 -1.21
C ALA A 43 -4.94 -7.22 -0.69
N ARG A 44 -6.19 -6.95 -0.30
CA ARG A 44 -6.58 -5.66 0.30
C ARG A 44 -5.84 -5.39 1.62
N GLN A 45 -5.77 -6.39 2.50
CA GLN A 45 -5.07 -6.25 3.78
C GLN A 45 -3.57 -5.98 3.58
N ALA A 46 -2.93 -6.72 2.68
CA ALA A 46 -1.52 -6.52 2.33
C ALA A 46 -1.27 -5.11 1.77
N TYR A 47 -2.14 -4.64 0.88
CA TYR A 47 -2.09 -3.27 0.35
C TYR A 47 -2.18 -2.24 1.48
N ILE A 48 -3.20 -2.33 2.34
CA ILE A 48 -3.36 -1.41 3.47
C ILE A 48 -2.14 -1.44 4.39
N LEU A 49 -1.60 -2.61 4.72
CA LEU A 49 -0.43 -2.71 5.59
C LEU A 49 0.82 -2.07 4.98
N ARG A 50 1.04 -2.27 3.68
CA ARG A 50 2.19 -1.72 2.94
C ARG A 50 2.08 -0.21 2.73
N HIS A 51 0.87 0.28 2.48
CA HIS A 51 0.58 1.69 2.22
C HIS A 51 0.07 2.45 3.44
N ARG A 52 0.11 1.82 4.63
CA ARG A 52 -0.18 2.54 5.87
C ARG A 52 0.85 3.66 5.99
N PRO A 53 0.41 4.92 6.09
CA PRO A 53 1.34 5.98 6.45
C PRO A 53 1.96 5.56 7.77
N HIS A 54 3.29 5.49 7.80
CA HIS A 54 3.98 5.30 9.05
C HIS A 54 3.54 6.47 9.92
N THR A 55 2.68 6.20 10.90
CA THR A 55 2.42 7.14 11.98
C THR A 55 3.73 7.20 12.75
N HIS A 56 4.68 7.98 12.26
CA HIS A 56 5.79 8.45 13.07
C HIS A 56 5.13 9.00 14.32
N HIS A 57 5.44 8.33 15.43
CA HIS A 57 4.96 8.59 16.78
C HIS A 57 4.44 10.01 16.92
N LEU A 58 3.18 10.13 17.34
CA LEU A 58 2.57 11.37 17.85
C LEU A 58 3.65 12.14 18.62
N ILE A 59 4.28 13.11 17.96
CA ILE A 59 5.14 14.06 18.65
C ILE A 59 4.16 14.76 19.60
N PRO A 60 4.31 14.62 20.93
CA PRO A 60 3.42 15.28 21.87
C PRO A 60 3.38 16.77 21.50
N ASP A 61 2.20 17.41 21.58
CA ASP A 61 2.03 18.80 21.12
C ASP A 61 3.06 19.76 21.74
N SER A 62 3.56 19.43 22.93
CA SER A 62 4.65 20.14 23.63
C SER A 62 5.97 20.21 22.85
N VAL A 63 6.27 19.22 22.00
CA VAL A 63 7.47 19.16 21.14
C VAL A 63 7.18 19.76 19.76
N ARG A 64 5.92 19.71 19.30
CA ARG A 64 5.50 20.25 17.99
C ARG A 64 5.66 21.78 17.92
N SER A 65 5.45 22.50 19.03
CA SER A 65 5.59 23.96 19.07
C SER A 65 6.98 24.47 18.71
N HIS A 66 8.03 23.70 19.01
CA HIS A 66 9.42 24.08 18.74
C HIS A 66 9.92 23.62 17.37
N LEU A 67 9.35 22.54 16.81
CA LEU A 67 9.79 21.97 15.53
C LEU A 67 8.92 22.40 14.32
N SER A 68 7.74 22.99 14.58
CA SER A 68 6.82 23.48 13.55
C SER A 68 7.45 24.50 12.59
N SER A 69 8.42 25.30 13.06
CA SER A 69 9.14 26.27 12.23
C SER A 69 10.08 25.65 11.19
N TYR A 70 10.44 24.37 11.35
CA TYR A 70 11.36 23.66 10.47
C TYR A 70 10.67 22.64 9.56
N ILE A 71 9.36 22.42 9.74
CA ILE A 71 8.58 21.52 8.89
C ILE A 71 7.81 22.36 7.86
N PRO A 72 8.14 22.29 6.56
CA PRO A 72 7.40 23.01 5.54
C PRO A 72 5.94 22.54 5.51
N VAL A 73 5.01 23.50 5.40
CA VAL A 73 3.55 23.28 5.47
C VAL A 73 3.03 22.44 4.30
N SER A 74 3.81 22.31 3.23
CA SER A 74 3.52 21.43 2.09
C SER A 74 4.11 20.05 2.37
N GLY A 75 3.20 19.10 2.60
CA GLY A 75 3.47 17.75 3.11
C GLY A 75 4.57 16.95 2.42
N PHE A 76 4.97 15.89 3.13
CA PHE A 76 6.10 14.98 2.92
C PHE A 76 7.41 15.44 3.60
N THR A 77 7.59 15.04 4.87
CA THR A 77 8.90 15.01 5.52
C THR A 77 9.34 13.56 5.70
N ASP A 78 10.02 13.03 4.70
CA ASP A 78 10.80 11.80 4.84
C ASP A 78 12.22 12.21 5.29
N LEU A 79 12.33 12.68 6.54
CA LEU A 79 13.61 12.98 7.17
C LEU A 79 14.01 11.78 8.02
N GLN A 80 14.72 10.83 7.40
CA GLN A 80 15.47 9.83 8.14
C GLN A 80 16.66 10.51 8.84
N LEU A 81 16.47 10.86 10.11
CA LEU A 81 17.57 11.17 11.02
C LEU A 81 18.28 9.85 11.35
N VAL A 82 19.31 9.53 10.57
CA VAL A 82 20.27 8.48 10.93
C VAL A 82 21.02 8.99 12.16
N SER A 83 20.74 8.35 13.30
CA SER A 83 21.50 8.56 14.54
C SER A 83 22.92 8.05 14.32
N ASN A 84 23.90 8.96 14.35
CA ASN A 84 25.28 8.60 14.59
C ASN A 84 25.63 8.98 16.03
N VAL A 85 25.67 7.94 16.86
CA VAL A 85 26.25 7.80 18.21
C VAL A 85 25.55 8.55 19.33
#